data_AF-A0A976QJ41-F1
#
_entry.id   AF-A0A976QJ41-F1
#
_cell.length_a   1.000
_cell.length_b   1.000
_cell.length_c   1.000
_cell.angle_alpha   90.00
_cell.angle_beta   90.00
_cell.angle_gamma   90.00
#
_symmetry.space_group_name_H-M   'P 1'
#
loop_
_entity.id
_entity.type
_entity.pdbx_description
1 polymer ?
#
loop_
_entity_poly.entity_id
_entity_poly.type
_entity_poly.pdbx_seq_one_letter_code
_entity_poly.pdbx_strand_id
1 'polypeptide(L)'
;MTCCKLLVSVQNESEALEAIAGGADIIDVKDPFAGSLGRPTICKATEVSRAVGQKVPWTMAIGELANVSSQDLIGYTSILQRSLLELPLEEAHELRTVSPLAVKIGLAEMKYHNWEERLGEIEAVVSRLVLCVPVVYDGAKEVVAPGPGDVIGQAAWQ
;
A
#
# COMPACT_ATOMS: atom_id res chain seq x y z
N MET A 1 -26.59 4.52 -6.34
CA MET A 1 -26.13 3.54 -5.34
C MET A 1 -24.64 3.34 -5.57
N THR A 2 -23.78 3.80 -4.67
CA THR A 2 -22.37 3.42 -4.70
C THR A 2 -22.28 2.02 -4.14
N CYS A 3 -22.10 1.03 -5.03
CA CYS A 3 -21.87 -0.36 -4.63
C CYS A 3 -20.55 -0.44 -3.84
N CYS A 4 -20.52 -1.25 -2.78
CA CYS A 4 -19.27 -1.56 -2.08
C CYS A 4 -18.27 -2.17 -3.08
N LYS A 5 -16.99 -1.80 -2.93
CA LYS A 5 -15.88 -2.34 -3.70
C LYS A 5 -15.23 -3.50 -2.93
N LEU A 6 -14.91 -4.59 -3.63
CA LEU A 6 -14.21 -5.74 -3.07
C LEU A 6 -12.70 -5.56 -3.18
N LEU A 7 -12.02 -5.44 -2.04
CA LEU A 7 -10.57 -5.46 -1.94
C LEU A 7 -10.12 -6.85 -1.49
N VAL A 8 -9.20 -7.48 -2.21
CA VAL A 8 -8.64 -8.81 -1.87
C VAL A 8 -7.14 -8.69 -1.63
N SER A 9 -6.69 -9.12 -0.44
CA SER A 9 -5.26 -9.15 -0.13
C SER A 9 -4.58 -10.40 -0.68
N VAL A 10 -3.43 -10.23 -1.32
CA VAL A 10 -2.66 -11.30 -1.97
C VAL A 10 -1.17 -11.21 -1.61
N GLN A 11 -0.48 -12.34 -1.67
CA GLN A 11 0.97 -12.45 -1.40
C GLN A 11 1.83 -12.63 -2.64
N ASN A 12 1.26 -13.16 -3.73
CA ASN A 12 1.99 -13.61 -4.91
C ASN A 12 1.13 -13.48 -6.18
N GLU A 13 1.78 -13.65 -7.33
CA GLU A 13 1.17 -13.55 -8.66
C GLU A 13 -0.05 -14.47 -8.84
N SER A 14 0.03 -15.73 -8.38
CA SER A 14 -1.06 -16.70 -8.54
C SER A 14 -2.32 -16.24 -7.84
N GLU A 15 -2.20 -15.81 -6.58
CA GLU A 15 -3.32 -15.27 -5.80
C GLU A 15 -3.90 -14.00 -6.44
N ALA A 16 -3.06 -13.14 -7.02
CA ALA A 16 -3.51 -11.94 -7.72
C ALA A 16 -4.37 -12.27 -8.94
N LEU A 17 -3.93 -13.24 -9.76
CA LEU A 17 -4.67 -13.68 -10.95
C LEU A 17 -5.99 -14.36 -10.57
N GLU A 18 -5.99 -15.20 -9.53
CA GLU A 18 -7.21 -15.84 -9.02
C GLU A 18 -8.20 -14.80 -8.46
N ALA A 19 -7.73 -13.82 -7.69
CA ALA A 19 -8.56 -12.76 -7.16
C ALA A 19 -9.19 -11.89 -8.27
N ILE A 20 -8.43 -11.58 -9.32
CA ILE A 20 -8.94 -10.87 -10.50
C ILE A 20 -10.01 -11.70 -11.21
N ALA A 21 -9.75 -13.00 -11.45
CA ALA A 21 -10.73 -13.89 -12.05
C ALA A 21 -12.00 -14.05 -11.20
N GLY A 22 -11.86 -13.95 -9.87
CA GLY A 22 -12.95 -13.96 -8.90
C GLY A 22 -13.73 -12.63 -8.79
N GLY A 23 -13.33 -11.58 -9.53
CA GLY A 23 -14.03 -10.30 -9.56
C GLY A 23 -13.62 -9.31 -8.46
N ALA A 24 -12.39 -9.40 -7.94
CA ALA A 24 -11.85 -8.36 -7.07
C ALA A 24 -11.84 -6.99 -7.79
N ASP A 25 -12.29 -5.94 -7.12
CA ASP A 25 -12.21 -4.57 -7.63
C ASP A 25 -10.84 -3.94 -7.39
N ILE A 26 -10.16 -4.35 -6.32
CA ILE A 26 -8.85 -3.85 -5.90
C ILE A 26 -8.01 -5.03 -5.41
N ILE A 27 -6.76 -5.10 -5.85
CA ILE A 27 -5.76 -6.06 -5.34
C ILE A 27 -4.90 -5.38 -4.28
N ASP A 28 -4.69 -6.03 -3.14
CA ASP A 28 -3.90 -5.47 -2.04
C ASP A 28 -2.71 -6.37 -1.70
N VAL A 29 -1.50 -5.92 -2.00
CA VAL A 29 -0.31 -6.74 -1.80
C VAL A 29 0.19 -6.59 -0.37
N LYS A 30 0.31 -7.71 0.35
CA LYS A 30 0.86 -7.74 1.71
C LYS A 30 1.60 -9.05 1.98
N ASP A 31 2.51 -9.02 2.95
CA ASP A 31 3.19 -10.20 3.46
C ASP A 31 2.74 -10.50 4.89
N PRO A 32 1.84 -11.47 5.12
CA PRO A 32 1.33 -11.79 6.45
C PRO A 32 2.42 -12.34 7.39
N PHE A 33 3.54 -12.84 6.86
CA PHE A 33 4.66 -13.28 7.70
C PHE A 33 5.44 -12.09 8.30
N ALA A 34 5.25 -10.88 7.77
CA ALA A 34 5.80 -9.65 8.31
C ALA A 34 4.78 -8.83 9.14
N GLY A 35 3.66 -9.44 9.53
CA GLY A 35 2.62 -8.82 10.36
C GLY A 35 1.32 -8.49 9.59
N SER A 36 0.34 -7.89 10.28
CA SER A 36 -0.99 -7.63 9.72
C SER A 36 -0.97 -6.68 8.51
N LEU A 37 -0.09 -5.68 8.53
CA LEU A 37 0.25 -4.81 7.40
C LEU A 37 1.69 -5.05 6.92
N GLY A 38 2.14 -6.30 6.97
CA GLY A 38 3.50 -6.66 6.60
C GLY A 38 3.84 -6.27 5.16
N ARG A 39 4.97 -5.58 5.00
CA ARG A 39 5.46 -5.12 3.70
C ARG A 39 6.00 -6.29 2.88
N PRO A 40 5.54 -6.49 1.62
CA PRO A 40 6.11 -7.52 0.75
C PRO A 40 7.56 -7.24 0.41
N THR A 41 8.30 -8.26 -0.01
CA THR A 41 9.60 -8.03 -0.64
C THR A 41 9.41 -7.35 -2.00
N ILE A 42 10.43 -6.63 -2.46
CA ILE A 42 10.41 -5.95 -3.77
C ILE A 42 10.11 -6.94 -4.89
N CYS A 43 10.71 -8.13 -4.86
CA CYS A 43 10.48 -9.17 -5.88
C CYS A 43 9.00 -9.58 -5.90
N LYS A 44 8.40 -9.92 -4.75
CA LYS A 44 6.98 -10.29 -4.65
C LYS A 44 6.07 -9.16 -5.15
N ALA A 45 6.34 -7.91 -4.73
CA ALA A 45 5.56 -6.75 -5.17
C ALA A 45 5.69 -6.53 -6.69
N THR A 46 6.87 -6.75 -7.26
CA THR A 46 7.10 -6.64 -8.72
C THR A 46 6.37 -7.73 -9.49
N GLU A 47 6.43 -8.99 -9.03
CA GLU A 47 5.71 -10.12 -9.62
C GLU A 47 4.20 -9.86 -9.64
N VAL A 48 3.64 -9.44 -8.49
CA VAL A 48 2.21 -9.12 -8.40
C VAL A 48 1.86 -7.91 -9.27
N SER A 49 2.67 -6.85 -9.27
CA SER A 49 2.43 -5.67 -10.11
C SER A 49 2.35 -6.04 -11.59
N ARG A 50 3.25 -6.90 -12.08
CA ARG A 50 3.21 -7.42 -13.46
C ARG A 50 1.96 -8.26 -13.73
N ALA A 51 1.59 -9.14 -12.80
CA ALA A 51 0.41 -9.99 -12.92
C ALA A 51 -0.90 -9.18 -12.98
N VAL A 52 -1.00 -8.15 -12.14
CA VAL A 52 -2.14 -7.23 -12.11
C VAL A 52 -2.17 -6.37 -13.38
N GLY A 53 -1.07 -5.70 -13.70
CA GLY A 53 -0.97 -4.76 -14.82
C GLY A 53 -2.11 -3.72 -14.78
N GLN A 54 -2.80 -3.52 -15.90
CA GLN A 54 -3.93 -2.59 -16.02
C GLN A 54 -5.30 -3.18 -15.66
N LYS A 55 -5.37 -4.42 -15.18
CA LYS A 55 -6.66 -5.13 -15.05
C LYS A 55 -7.54 -4.50 -13.98
N VAL A 56 -6.95 -4.14 -12.84
CA VAL A 56 -7.60 -3.51 -11.69
C VAL A 56 -6.59 -2.62 -10.94
N PRO A 57 -7.02 -1.57 -10.22
CA PRO A 57 -6.14 -0.86 -9.32
C PRO A 57 -5.58 -1.79 -8.24
N TRP A 58 -4.37 -1.49 -7.77
CA TRP A 58 -3.76 -2.23 -6.66
C TRP A 58 -3.18 -1.32 -5.59
N THR A 59 -3.18 -1.81 -4.37
CA THR A 59 -2.60 -1.17 -3.19
C THR A 59 -1.56 -2.08 -2.55
N MET A 60 -0.76 -1.55 -1.65
CA MET A 60 0.30 -2.32 -1.00
C MET A 60 0.51 -1.91 0.44
N ALA A 61 0.65 -2.89 1.33
CA ALA A 61 1.06 -2.62 2.70
C ALA A 61 2.55 -2.25 2.76
N ILE A 62 2.91 -1.25 3.55
CA ILE A 62 4.31 -0.84 3.74
C ILE A 62 4.81 -1.00 5.19
N GLY A 63 4.01 -1.59 6.07
CA GLY A 63 4.33 -1.79 7.48
C GLY A 63 3.73 -0.73 8.38
N GLU A 64 4.27 -0.65 9.60
CA GLU A 64 3.86 0.30 10.63
C GLU A 64 4.66 1.60 10.54
N LEU A 65 3.99 2.75 10.71
CA LEU A 65 4.59 4.10 10.66
C LEU A 65 5.75 4.26 11.64
N ALA A 66 5.65 3.64 12.82
CA ALA A 66 6.70 3.61 13.84
C ALA A 66 7.99 2.93 13.35
N ASN A 67 7.88 2.02 12.38
CA ASN A 67 8.97 1.15 11.92
C ASN A 67 9.44 1.47 10.49
N VAL A 68 8.82 2.42 9.80
CA VAL A 68 9.26 2.86 8.47
C VAL A 68 9.98 4.20 8.54
N SER A 69 11.17 4.23 7.93
CA SER A 69 11.87 5.48 7.63
C SER A 69 11.52 5.99 6.22
N SER A 70 11.63 7.30 6.00
CA SER A 70 11.48 7.88 4.67
C SER A 70 12.48 7.29 3.67
N GLN A 71 13.68 6.88 4.11
CA GLN A 71 14.70 6.26 3.26
C GLN A 71 14.31 4.86 2.81
N ASP A 72 13.71 4.05 3.69
CA ASP A 72 13.19 2.73 3.32
C ASP A 72 12.12 2.86 2.24
N LEU A 73 11.28 3.89 2.33
CA LEU A 73 10.22 4.13 1.35
C LEU A 73 10.76 4.67 0.03
N ILE A 74 11.75 5.57 0.04
CA ILE A 74 12.44 6.01 -1.19
C ILE A 74 13.04 4.80 -1.90
N GLY A 75 13.79 3.96 -1.17
CA GLY A 75 14.40 2.77 -1.74
C GLY A 75 13.35 1.84 -2.34
N TYR A 76 12.27 1.60 -1.61
CA TYR A 76 11.20 0.70 -2.03
C TYR A 76 10.43 1.22 -3.26
N THR A 77 10.00 2.48 -3.25
CA THR A 77 9.26 3.07 -4.38
C THR A 77 10.16 3.29 -5.60
N SER A 78 11.43 3.66 -5.40
CA SER A 78 12.39 3.85 -6.50
C SER A 78 12.77 2.53 -7.14
N ILE A 79 12.94 1.45 -6.36
CA ILE A 79 13.25 0.13 -6.93
C ILE A 79 12.03 -0.43 -7.63
N LEU A 80 10.82 -0.32 -7.06
CA LEU A 80 9.62 -0.66 -7.80
C LEU A 80 9.59 0.13 -9.12
N GLN A 81 9.68 1.45 -9.07
CA GLN A 81 9.66 2.29 -10.27
C GLN A 81 10.76 1.92 -11.28
N ARG A 82 11.96 1.52 -10.85
CA ARG A 82 13.06 1.07 -11.73
C ARG A 82 12.89 -0.33 -12.30
N SER A 83 12.50 -1.31 -11.49
CA SER A 83 12.20 -2.68 -11.94
C SER A 83 11.06 -2.71 -12.98
N LEU A 84 10.29 -1.62 -13.03
CA LEU A 84 9.26 -1.35 -14.02
C LEU A 84 9.77 -0.58 -15.25
N LEU A 85 10.87 0.17 -15.13
CA LEU A 85 11.55 0.90 -16.22
C LEU A 85 12.57 0.06 -16.99
N GLU A 86 13.03 -1.07 -16.44
CA GLU A 86 13.88 -2.04 -17.15
C GLU A 86 13.11 -2.87 -18.21
N LEU A 87 11.83 -2.55 -18.43
CA LEU A 87 11.05 -3.07 -19.54
C LEU A 87 11.52 -2.43 -20.88
N PRO A 88 11.47 -3.17 -22.00
CA PRO A 88 11.85 -2.63 -23.31
C PRO A 88 11.11 -1.32 -23.63
N LEU A 89 11.81 -0.35 -24.24
CA LEU A 89 11.30 0.99 -24.55
C LEU A 89 10.00 1.02 -25.38
N GLU A 90 9.67 -0.08 -26.05
CA GLU A 90 8.42 -0.24 -26.81
C GLU A 90 7.18 -0.40 -25.90
N GLU A 91 7.36 -0.72 -24.62
CA GLU A 91 6.30 -0.94 -23.61
C GLU A 91 6.19 0.25 -22.62
N ALA A 92 7.02 1.28 -22.74
CA ALA A 92 7.17 2.36 -21.75
C ALA A 92 5.96 3.32 -21.62
N HIS A 93 4.96 3.26 -22.51
CA HIS A 93 3.69 4.00 -22.32
C HIS A 93 2.86 3.48 -21.13
N GLU A 94 3.23 2.36 -20.54
CA GLU A 94 2.56 1.72 -19.40
C GLU A 94 3.03 2.18 -18.02
N LEU A 95 3.81 3.26 -17.88
CA LEU A 95 4.32 3.69 -16.56
C LEU A 95 3.27 4.00 -15.48
N ARG A 96 2.00 4.22 -15.84
CA ARG A 96 0.88 4.36 -14.89
C ARG A 96 0.33 3.03 -14.36
N THR A 97 0.71 1.90 -14.94
CA THR A 97 0.05 0.60 -14.76
C THR A 97 0.69 -0.26 -13.68
N VAL A 98 1.86 0.17 -13.22
CA VAL A 98 2.76 -0.65 -12.43
C VAL A 98 3.14 -0.03 -11.09
N SER A 99 2.78 1.23 -10.85
CA SER A 99 2.82 1.83 -9.50
C SER A 99 1.53 1.47 -8.75
N PRO A 100 1.58 1.18 -7.44
CA PRO A 100 0.36 1.03 -6.66
C PRO A 100 -0.42 2.36 -6.65
N LEU A 101 -1.74 2.27 -6.64
CA LEU A 101 -2.63 3.42 -6.44
C LEU A 101 -2.44 4.02 -5.04
N ALA A 102 -2.23 3.16 -4.04
CA ALA A 102 -2.03 3.57 -2.67
C ALA A 102 -1.08 2.64 -1.92
N VAL A 103 -0.38 3.21 -0.95
CA VAL A 103 0.33 2.46 0.09
C VAL A 103 -0.45 2.54 1.39
N LYS A 104 -0.58 1.42 2.08
CA LYS A 104 -1.24 1.30 3.38
C LYS A 104 -0.20 1.30 4.49
N ILE A 105 -0.37 2.19 5.45
CA ILE A 105 0.56 2.42 6.55
C ILE A 105 -0.18 2.18 7.85
N GLY A 106 0.31 1.23 8.64
CA GLY A 106 -0.26 0.95 9.94
C GLY A 106 0.12 2.00 10.99
N LEU A 107 -0.81 2.29 11.89
CA LEU A 107 -0.61 3.23 12.99
C LEU A 107 -0.43 2.51 14.34
N ALA A 108 0.07 1.27 14.33
CA ALA A 108 0.47 0.63 15.57
C ALA A 108 1.55 1.47 16.28
N GLU A 109 1.44 1.54 17.61
CA GLU A 109 2.31 2.32 18.50
C GLU A 109 2.23 3.84 18.37
N MET A 110 1.35 4.36 17.50
CA MET A 110 1.26 5.79 17.21
C MET A 110 0.26 6.57 18.08
N LYS A 111 -0.44 5.93 19.02
CA LYS A 111 -1.54 6.57 19.78
C LYS A 111 -1.17 7.89 20.47
N TYR A 112 0.04 7.99 21.00
CA TYR A 112 0.50 9.16 21.76
C TYR A 112 1.58 9.96 21.01
N HIS A 113 1.72 9.71 19.71
CA HIS A 113 2.69 10.36 18.83
C HIS A 113 1.97 11.24 17.81
N ASN A 114 2.68 12.24 17.26
CA ASN A 114 2.18 13.11 16.20
C ASN A 114 2.25 12.37 14.85
N TRP A 115 1.37 11.39 14.68
CA TRP A 115 1.39 10.49 13.53
C TRP A 115 1.02 11.21 12.23
N GLU A 116 0.26 12.30 12.31
CA GLU A 116 -0.12 13.14 11.18
C GLU A 116 1.11 13.84 10.59
N GLU A 117 1.94 14.46 11.45
CA GLU A 117 3.20 15.08 11.02
C GLU A 117 4.13 14.04 10.38
N ARG A 118 4.27 12.88 11.03
CA ARG A 118 5.09 11.79 10.52
C ARG A 118 4.58 11.20 9.21
N LEU A 119 3.26 11.09 9.05
CA LEU A 119 2.65 10.66 7.79
C LEU A 119 2.90 11.69 6.68
N GLY A 120 2.82 12.99 7.00
CA GLY A 120 3.16 14.06 6.06
C GLY A 120 4.61 14.01 5.58
N GLU A 121 5.56 13.63 6.45
CA GLU A 121 6.96 13.37 6.05
C GLU A 121 7.07 12.22 5.03
N ILE A 122 6.24 11.18 5.19
CA ILE A 122 6.18 10.06 4.25
C ILE A 122 5.52 10.49 2.93
N GLU A 123 4.39 11.20 2.98
CA GLU A 123 3.67 11.70 1.81
C GLU A 123 4.50 12.68 0.97
N ALA A 124 5.36 13.48 1.61
CA ALA A 124 6.29 14.37 0.89
C ALA A 124 7.30 13.60 0.03
N VAL A 125 7.53 12.33 0.35
CA VAL A 125 8.56 11.47 -0.24
C VAL A 125 7.96 10.44 -1.19
N VAL A 126 6.81 9.88 -0.85
CA VAL A 126 6.04 9.02 -1.71
C VAL A 126 5.45 9.89 -2.83
N SER A 127 5.73 9.55 -4.09
CA SER A 127 5.31 10.32 -5.28
C SER A 127 3.88 10.86 -5.15
N ARG A 128 3.61 12.08 -5.64
CA ARG A 128 2.26 12.69 -5.72
C ARG A 128 1.21 11.82 -6.43
N LEU A 129 1.63 10.74 -7.07
CA LEU A 129 0.79 9.79 -7.79
C LEU A 129 0.36 8.58 -6.94
N VAL A 130 0.87 8.42 -5.72
CA VAL A 130 0.56 7.30 -4.82
C VAL A 130 -0.06 7.86 -3.54
N LEU A 131 -1.27 7.40 -3.22
CA LEU A 131 -1.96 7.80 -2.00
C LEU A 131 -1.35 7.12 -0.77
N CYS A 132 -1.21 7.84 0.33
CA CYS A 132 -0.91 7.23 1.62
C CYS A 132 -2.21 7.00 2.38
N VAL A 133 -2.48 5.74 2.76
CA VAL A 133 -3.69 5.36 3.48
C VAL A 133 -3.29 4.96 4.90
N PRO A 134 -3.58 5.79 5.92
CA PRO A 134 -3.38 5.41 7.31
C PRO A 134 -4.37 4.31 7.70
N VAL A 135 -3.89 3.28 8.38
CA VAL A 135 -4.67 2.12 8.81
C VAL A 135 -4.57 1.97 10.32
N VAL A 136 -5.73 1.88 10.96
CA VAL A 136 -5.88 1.63 12.40
C VAL A 136 -6.40 0.23 12.67
N TYR A 137 -6.19 -0.20 13.91
CA TYR A 137 -6.59 -1.52 14.38
C TYR A 137 -7.75 -1.40 15.36
N ASP A 138 -8.85 -2.11 15.08
CA ASP A 138 -10.05 -2.14 15.95
C ASP A 138 -9.79 -2.94 17.26
N GLY A 139 -8.64 -3.62 17.36
CA GLY A 139 -8.17 -4.35 18.55
C GLY A 139 -7.40 -3.49 19.56
N ALA A 140 -7.80 -2.23 19.80
CA ALA A 140 -7.05 -1.23 20.57
C ALA A 140 -6.65 -1.60 22.03
N LYS A 141 -7.08 -2.77 22.53
CA LYS A 141 -6.61 -3.32 23.83
C LYS A 141 -5.28 -4.06 23.73
N GLU A 142 -4.88 -4.49 22.54
CA GLU A 142 -3.65 -5.27 22.30
C GLU A 142 -2.58 -4.47 21.55
N VAL A 143 -2.99 -3.40 20.84
CA VAL A 143 -2.10 -2.54 20.06
C VAL A 143 -2.33 -1.07 20.43
N VAL A 144 -1.25 -0.33 20.69
CA VAL A 144 -1.28 1.09 21.06
C VAL A 144 -1.46 1.96 19.81
N ALA A 145 -2.67 1.99 19.22
CA ALA A 145 -2.99 2.77 18.01
C ALA A 145 -3.99 3.92 18.29
N PRO A 146 -4.04 4.96 17.44
CA PRO A 146 -5.12 5.94 17.45
C PRO A 146 -6.49 5.30 17.28
N GLY A 147 -7.55 5.92 17.81
CA GLY A 147 -8.90 5.39 17.66
C GLY A 147 -9.40 5.52 16.22
N PRO A 148 -10.25 4.60 15.71
CA PRO A 148 -10.81 4.74 14.37
C PRO A 148 -11.56 6.04 14.11
N GLY A 149 -12.24 6.58 15.12
CA GLY A 149 -12.91 7.88 15.02
C GLY A 149 -11.93 9.04 14.79
N ASP A 150 -10.75 9.01 15.41
CA ASP A 150 -9.73 10.05 15.26
C ASP A 150 -9.20 10.07 13.82
N VAL A 151 -8.93 8.89 13.26
CA VAL A 151 -8.39 8.75 11.90
C VAL A 151 -9.42 9.04 10.82
N ILE A 152 -10.67 8.58 10.98
CA ILE A 152 -11.76 8.92 10.04
C ILE A 152 -12.02 10.42 10.05
N GLY A 153 -12.08 11.02 11.25
CA GLY A 153 -12.29 12.45 11.42
C GLY A 153 -11.26 13.26 10.64
N GLN A 154 -10.00 12.82 10.64
CA GLN A 154 -8.89 13.51 9.96
C GLN A 154 -8.83 13.26 8.45
N ALA A 155 -9.06 12.01 8.02
CA ALA A 155 -9.04 11.65 6.59
C ALA A 155 -10.15 12.33 5.76
N ALA A 156 -11.21 12.81 6.41
CA ALA A 156 -12.29 13.55 5.77
C ALA A 156 -11.93 15.01 5.40
N TRP A 157 -10.78 15.53 5.84
CA TRP A 157 -10.33 16.93 5.62
C TRP A 157 -9.08 17.06 4.73
N GLN A 158 -8.62 15.97 4.11
CA GLN A 158 -7.54 15.94 3.12
C GLN A 158 -8.11 15.89 1.69
#